data_AF-A0A2G2VCX2-F1
#
_entry.id   AF-A0A2G2VCX2-F1
#
_cell.length_a   1.000
_cell.length_b   1.000
_cell.length_c   1.000
_cell.angle_alpha   90.00
_cell.angle_beta   90.00
_cell.angle_gamma   90.00
#
_symmetry.space_group_name_H-M   'P 1'
#
loop_
_entity.id
_entity.type
_entity.pdbx_description
1 polymer ?
#
loop_
_entity_poly.entity_id
_entity_poly.type
_entity_poly.pdbx_seq_one_letter_code
_entity_poly.pdbx_strand_id
1 'polypeptide(L)'
;MVVLWWQPELQSVASELAEREWDIKEIDSLPDYMKISYKALLDLYKDYEKEMSRDGRSHVVYYAKERVEKNRGQLSIGIECYMRDYSVSTKEAMAKFQEMGESGWKDINEGMLRPTPIPMEFLSRILNLARLVDVTYKHNEDGYTHPEKVIEPHIIAMVVDSFKI
;
A
#
# COMPACT_ATOMS: atom_id res chain seq x y z
N MET A 1 16.11 -21.42 1.35
CA MET A 1 16.56 -20.43 2.34
C MET A 1 15.51 -19.32 2.32
N VAL A 2 14.31 -19.63 2.81
CA VAL A 2 13.96 -19.49 4.23
C VAL A 2 14.04 -18.00 4.60
N VAL A 3 13.00 -17.25 4.23
CA VAL A 3 12.60 -16.10 5.04
C VAL A 3 11.58 -16.62 6.05
N LEU A 4 12.01 -17.58 6.88
CA LEU A 4 11.63 -17.56 8.29
C LEU A 4 12.28 -16.25 8.76
N TRP A 5 11.55 -15.22 9.18
CA TRP A 5 10.53 -15.26 10.21
C TRP A 5 9.35 -14.37 9.82
N TRP A 6 8.22 -15.00 9.50
CA TRP A 6 6.95 -14.38 9.85
C TRP A 6 6.89 -14.37 11.37
N GLN A 7 6.95 -13.20 12.03
CA GLN A 7 6.72 -13.14 13.47
C GLN A 7 5.26 -13.54 13.72
N PRO A 8 4.99 -14.66 14.42
CA PRO A 8 3.62 -15.03 14.77
C PRO A 8 2.94 -13.92 15.57
N GLU A 9 3.73 -13.13 16.33
CA GLU A 9 3.23 -11.95 17.02
C GLU A 9 2.69 -10.90 16.05
N LEU A 10 3.31 -10.67 14.89
CA LEU A 10 2.83 -9.71 13.90
C LEU A 10 1.55 -10.19 13.19
N GLN A 11 1.37 -11.49 12.97
CA GLN A 11 0.10 -12.03 12.45
C GLN A 11 -1.02 -11.93 13.48
N SER A 12 -0.74 -12.33 14.72
CA SER A 12 -1.66 -12.24 15.85
C SER A 12 -2.09 -10.80 16.06
N VAL A 13 -1.14 -9.86 16.05
CA VAL A 13 -1.41 -8.43 16.17
C VAL A 13 -2.19 -7.92 14.99
N ALA A 14 -1.78 -8.23 13.75
CA ALA A 14 -2.48 -7.72 12.58
C ALA A 14 -3.94 -8.20 12.56
N SER A 15 -4.19 -9.41 13.07
CA SER A 15 -5.53 -9.97 13.25
C SER A 15 -6.28 -9.31 14.41
N GLU A 16 -5.60 -9.03 15.53
CA GLU A 16 -6.19 -8.37 16.71
C GLU A 16 -6.50 -6.88 16.44
N LEU A 17 -5.62 -6.18 15.73
CA LEU A 17 -5.84 -4.83 15.21
C LEU A 17 -6.92 -4.81 14.10
N ALA A 18 -7.08 -5.90 13.36
CA ALA A 18 -8.17 -6.05 12.39
C ALA A 18 -9.55 -6.18 13.06
N GLU A 19 -9.64 -6.60 14.32
CA GLU A 19 -10.91 -6.77 15.03
C GLU A 19 -11.31 -5.58 15.92
N ARG A 20 -10.35 -4.75 16.35
CA ARG A 20 -10.59 -3.58 17.23
C ARG A 20 -11.32 -2.46 16.48
N GLU A 21 -11.87 -1.44 17.14
CA GLU A 21 -12.38 -0.25 16.43
C GLU A 21 -11.25 0.79 16.25
N TRP A 22 -11.41 1.78 15.35
CA TRP A 22 -10.51 2.96 15.28
C TRP A 22 -10.83 3.95 16.40
N ASP A 23 -10.62 3.55 17.65
CA ASP A 23 -10.84 4.36 18.85
C ASP A 23 -9.57 4.40 19.74
N ILE A 24 -9.28 5.57 20.30
CA ILE A 24 -8.17 5.81 21.22
C ILE A 24 -8.29 4.97 22.51
N LYS A 25 -9.51 4.53 22.87
CA LYS A 25 -9.77 3.68 24.04
C LYS A 25 -9.13 2.30 23.92
N GLU A 26 -8.88 1.83 22.71
CA GLU A 26 -8.26 0.52 22.46
C GLU A 26 -6.73 0.54 22.65
N ILE A 27 -6.13 1.70 22.92
CA ILE A 27 -4.67 1.82 23.09
C ILE A 27 -4.18 1.09 24.34
N ASP A 28 -4.93 1.16 25.44
CA ASP A 28 -4.47 0.62 26.73
C ASP A 28 -4.38 -0.91 26.71
N SER A 29 -5.19 -1.55 25.86
CA SER A 29 -5.19 -3.01 25.65
C SER A 29 -4.16 -3.48 24.61
N LEU A 30 -3.35 -2.58 24.02
CA LEU A 30 -2.25 -2.96 23.13
C LEU A 30 -0.96 -3.26 23.89
N PRO A 31 -0.06 -4.08 23.33
CA PRO A 31 1.31 -4.19 23.80
C PRO A 31 2.03 -2.82 23.76
N ASP A 32 2.91 -2.55 24.73
CA ASP A 32 3.54 -1.23 24.89
C ASP A 32 4.29 -0.74 23.64
N TYR A 33 4.91 -1.65 22.88
CA TYR A 33 5.62 -1.31 21.64
C TYR A 33 4.68 -0.81 20.51
N MET A 34 3.39 -1.12 20.57
CA MET A 34 2.40 -0.71 19.56
C MET A 34 1.68 0.58 19.89
N LYS A 35 1.56 0.90 21.18
CA LYS A 35 0.88 2.10 21.66
C LYS A 35 1.43 3.35 20.98
N ILE A 36 2.75 3.39 20.76
CA ILE A 36 3.44 4.50 20.10
C ILE A 36 2.95 4.64 18.64
N SER A 37 3.05 3.57 17.84
CA SER A 37 2.70 3.59 16.42
C SER A 37 1.20 3.83 16.21
N TYR A 38 0.34 3.18 17.01
CA TYR A 38 -1.11 3.34 16.90
C TYR A 38 -1.56 4.75 17.30
N LYS A 39 -1.00 5.31 18.39
CA LYS A 39 -1.27 6.70 18.77
C LYS A 39 -0.83 7.70 17.71
N ALA A 40 0.38 7.54 17.17
CA ALA A 40 0.90 8.41 16.11
C ALA A 40 -0.01 8.37 14.87
N LEU A 41 -0.52 7.19 14.50
CA LEU A 41 -1.47 7.02 13.42
C LEU A 41 -2.81 7.74 13.69
N LEU A 42 -3.38 7.57 14.88
CA LEU A 42 -4.63 8.25 15.25
C LEU A 42 -4.47 9.77 15.23
N ASP A 43 -3.39 10.28 15.79
CA ASP A 43 -3.13 11.72 15.87
C ASP A 43 -2.88 12.31 14.46
N LEU A 44 -2.18 11.58 13.58
CA LEU A 44 -2.03 11.95 12.16
C LEU A 44 -3.38 12.12 11.46
N TYR A 45 -4.32 11.19 11.64
CA TYR A 45 -5.65 11.30 11.03
C TYR A 45 -6.47 12.46 11.61
N LYS A 46 -6.32 12.78 12.90
CA LYS A 46 -6.96 13.97 13.50
C LYS A 46 -6.37 15.26 12.91
N ASP A 47 -5.06 15.31 12.71
CA ASP A 47 -4.39 16.46 12.10
C ASP A 47 -4.85 16.64 10.65
N TYR A 48 -4.95 15.55 9.88
CA TYR A 48 -5.54 15.59 8.54
C TYR A 48 -7.01 16.02 8.55
N GLU A 49 -7.84 15.54 9.48
CA GLU A 49 -9.24 16.00 9.59
C GLU A 49 -9.30 17.50 9.83
N LYS A 50 -8.44 18.03 10.71
CA LYS A 50 -8.38 19.46 11.03
C LYS A 50 -7.92 20.29 9.83
N GLU A 51 -6.87 19.86 9.14
CA GLU A 51 -6.37 20.51 7.93
C GLU A 51 -7.42 20.48 6.81
N MET A 52 -7.97 19.30 6.52
CA MET A 52 -8.97 19.12 5.47
C MET A 52 -10.30 19.81 5.80
N SER A 53 -10.64 19.97 7.09
CA SER A 53 -11.81 20.76 7.50
C SER A 53 -11.64 22.24 7.18
N ARG A 54 -10.43 22.79 7.30
CA ARG A 54 -10.15 24.20 6.92
C ARG A 54 -10.41 24.43 5.43
N ASP A 55 -10.12 23.43 4.61
CA ASP A 55 -10.32 23.48 3.16
C ASP A 55 -11.74 23.03 2.73
N GLY A 56 -12.63 22.68 3.67
CA GLY A 56 -13.98 22.18 3.38
C GLY A 56 -14.03 20.75 2.81
N ARG A 57 -12.95 19.97 2.96
CA ARG A 57 -12.74 18.64 2.39
C ARG A 57 -12.71 17.52 3.44
N SER A 58 -13.25 17.76 4.63
CA SER A 58 -13.28 16.80 5.75
C SER A 58 -13.86 15.43 5.39
N HIS A 59 -14.83 15.39 4.47
CA HIS A 59 -15.44 14.15 3.96
C HIS A 59 -14.42 13.16 3.36
N VAL A 60 -13.30 13.64 2.80
CA VAL A 60 -12.26 12.77 2.22
C VAL A 60 -11.62 11.89 3.30
N VAL A 61 -11.37 12.47 4.49
CA VAL A 61 -10.75 11.74 5.60
C VAL A 61 -11.74 10.73 6.20
N TYR A 62 -13.03 11.07 6.23
CA TYR A 62 -14.09 10.13 6.61
C TYR A 62 -14.10 8.90 5.70
N TYR A 63 -14.11 9.09 4.37
CA TYR A 63 -14.08 7.97 3.42
C TYR A 63 -12.80 7.13 3.52
N ALA A 64 -11.65 7.77 3.79
CA ALA A 64 -10.39 7.06 3.99
C ALA A 64 -10.47 6.14 5.23
N LYS A 65 -10.98 6.65 6.36
CA LYS A 65 -11.21 5.85 7.57
C LYS A 65 -12.16 4.69 7.29
N GLU A 66 -13.33 4.95 6.68
CA GLU A 66 -14.31 3.91 6.36
C GLU A 66 -13.74 2.79 5.48
N ARG A 67 -12.87 3.12 4.51
CA ARG A 67 -12.21 2.11 3.67
C ARG A 67 -11.21 1.27 4.43
N VAL A 68 -10.42 1.87 5.32
CA VAL A 68 -9.48 1.14 6.18
C VAL A 68 -10.26 0.16 7.08
N GLU A 69 -11.36 0.63 7.67
CA GLU A 69 -12.27 -0.18 8.48
C GLU A 69 -12.84 -1.38 7.73
N LYS A 70 -13.30 -1.18 6.49
CA LYS A 70 -13.87 -2.27 5.67
C LYS A 70 -12.85 -3.31 5.23
N ASN A 71 -11.58 -2.95 5.12
CA ASN A 71 -10.52 -3.82 4.62
C ASN A 71 -9.70 -4.49 5.74
N ARG A 72 -10.20 -4.46 6.97
CA ARG A 72 -9.55 -5.11 8.11
C ARG A 72 -9.41 -6.62 7.89
N GLY A 73 -8.22 -7.15 8.18
CA GLY A 73 -7.95 -8.60 8.22
C GLY A 73 -7.59 -9.27 6.89
N GLN A 74 -7.47 -8.53 5.78
CA GLN A 74 -7.05 -9.08 4.49
C GLN A 74 -5.52 -9.09 4.33
N LEU A 75 -4.85 -10.05 4.96
CA LEU A 75 -3.44 -10.32 4.73
C LEU A 75 -3.25 -11.78 4.32
N SER A 76 -3.40 -12.01 3.02
CA SER A 76 -3.05 -13.27 2.38
C SER A 76 -1.97 -13.01 1.34
N ILE A 77 -0.84 -13.73 1.43
CA ILE A 77 0.20 -13.69 0.40
C ILE A 77 -0.42 -14.29 -0.86
N GLY A 78 -0.77 -13.44 -1.82
CA GLY A 78 -1.64 -13.83 -2.95
C GLY A 78 -1.15 -15.06 -3.72
N ILE A 79 0.17 -15.25 -3.83
CA ILE A 79 0.78 -16.41 -4.47
C ILE A 79 0.46 -17.71 -3.73
N GLU A 80 0.57 -17.74 -2.40
CA GLU A 80 0.32 -18.94 -1.59
C GLU A 80 -1.15 -19.33 -1.62
N CYS A 81 -2.06 -18.35 -1.56
CA CYS A 81 -3.49 -18.61 -1.72
C CYS A 81 -3.80 -19.16 -3.11
N TYR A 82 -3.21 -18.59 -4.17
CA TYR A 82 -3.41 -19.09 -5.52
C TYR A 82 -2.88 -20.53 -5.67
N MET A 83 -1.70 -20.82 -5.14
CA MET A 83 -1.15 -22.18 -5.13
C MET A 83 -2.07 -23.16 -4.40
N ARG A 84 -2.60 -22.77 -3.25
CA ARG A 84 -3.52 -23.62 -2.46
C ARG A 84 -4.84 -23.86 -3.19
N ASP A 85 -5.46 -22.79 -3.70
CA ASP A 85 -6.82 -22.84 -4.24
C ASP A 85 -6.86 -23.55 -5.60
N TYR A 86 -5.79 -23.44 -6.40
CA TYR A 86 -5.68 -24.06 -7.72
C TYR A 86 -4.75 -25.29 -7.74
N SER A 87 -4.12 -25.64 -6.62
CA SER A 87 -3.15 -26.74 -6.51
C SER A 87 -2.02 -26.67 -7.55
N VAL A 88 -1.52 -25.47 -7.81
CA VAL A 88 -0.46 -25.21 -8.82
C VAL A 88 0.90 -24.95 -8.19
N SER A 89 1.95 -25.04 -9.00
CA SER A 89 3.31 -24.68 -8.57
C SER A 89 3.47 -23.18 -8.36
N THR A 90 4.47 -22.77 -7.58
CA THR A 90 4.83 -21.35 -7.39
C THR A 90 5.10 -20.65 -8.71
N LYS A 91 5.76 -21.33 -9.66
CA LYS A 91 6.09 -20.75 -10.97
C LYS A 91 4.82 -20.46 -11.79
N GLU A 92 3.86 -21.37 -11.79
CA GLU A 92 2.57 -21.18 -12.47
C GLU A 92 1.76 -20.07 -11.82
N ALA A 93 1.74 -20.00 -10.48
CA ALA A 93 1.10 -18.90 -9.76
C ALA A 93 1.76 -17.55 -10.10
N MET A 94 3.08 -17.45 -10.06
CA MET A 94 3.81 -16.22 -10.42
C MET A 94 3.53 -15.80 -11.87
N ALA A 95 3.54 -16.74 -12.81
CA ALA A 95 3.21 -16.45 -14.21
C ALA A 95 1.78 -15.90 -14.33
N LYS A 96 0.83 -16.44 -13.57
CA LYS A 96 -0.54 -15.93 -13.58
C LYS A 96 -0.64 -14.52 -13.00
N PHE A 97 0.05 -14.23 -11.90
CA PHE A 97 0.08 -12.88 -11.32
C PHE A 97 0.74 -11.87 -12.27
N GLN A 98 1.77 -12.29 -13.01
CA GLN A 98 2.37 -11.45 -14.05
C GLN A 98 1.36 -11.17 -15.17
N GLU A 99 0.65 -12.19 -15.68
CA GLU A 99 -0.42 -12.02 -16.68
C GLU A 99 -1.51 -11.06 -16.19
N MET A 100 -1.91 -11.16 -14.91
CA MET A 100 -2.85 -10.24 -14.28
C MET A 100 -2.30 -8.81 -14.22
N GLY A 101 -1.02 -8.64 -13.91
CA GLY A 101 -0.35 -7.33 -13.95
C GLY A 101 -0.32 -6.72 -15.35
N GLU A 102 0.01 -7.53 -16.37
CA GLU A 102 0.00 -7.11 -17.77
C GLU A 102 -1.40 -6.73 -18.27
N SER A 103 -2.42 -7.48 -17.85
CA SER A 103 -3.82 -7.15 -18.10
C SER A 103 -4.21 -5.84 -17.41
N GLY A 104 -3.89 -5.69 -16.12
CA GLY A 104 -4.19 -4.47 -15.38
C GLY A 104 -3.54 -3.22 -15.99
N TRP A 105 -2.35 -3.34 -16.57
CA TRP A 105 -1.72 -2.26 -17.34
C TRP A 105 -2.51 -1.87 -18.59
N LYS A 106 -3.09 -2.85 -19.31
CA LYS A 106 -3.96 -2.58 -20.48
C LYS A 106 -5.23 -1.87 -20.06
N ASP A 107 -5.86 -2.32 -18.96
CA ASP A 107 -7.07 -1.72 -18.42
C ASP A 107 -6.82 -0.27 -17.97
N ILE A 108 -5.67 0.01 -17.32
CA ILE A 108 -5.26 1.37 -16.98
C ILE A 108 -5.12 2.21 -18.24
N ASN A 109 -4.43 1.70 -19.27
CA ASN A 109 -4.23 2.43 -20.52
C ASN A 109 -5.57 2.75 -21.22
N GLU A 110 -6.51 1.80 -21.23
CA GLU A 110 -7.86 2.00 -21.75
C GLU A 110 -8.61 3.08 -20.96
N GLY A 111 -8.56 3.03 -19.62
CA GLY A 111 -9.20 4.03 -18.75
C GLY A 111 -8.65 5.46 -18.90
N MET A 112 -7.48 5.63 -19.53
CA MET A 112 -6.88 6.93 -19.83
C MET A 112 -7.33 7.49 -21.20
N LEU A 113 -8.04 6.71 -22.02
CA LEU A 113 -8.55 7.16 -23.33
C LEU A 113 -9.72 8.13 -23.17
N ARG A 114 -9.83 9.09 -24.08
CA ARG A 114 -10.92 10.07 -24.08
C ARG A 114 -12.17 9.51 -24.78
N PRO A 115 -13.38 9.85 -24.33
CA PRO A 115 -13.68 10.70 -23.17
C PRO A 115 -13.46 9.94 -21.84
N THR A 116 -12.87 10.62 -20.85
CA THR A 116 -12.62 10.01 -19.54
C THR A 116 -13.80 10.20 -18.60
N PRO A 117 -14.09 9.24 -17.69
CA PRO A 117 -15.23 9.32 -16.78
C PRO A 117 -15.03 10.34 -15.64
N ILE A 118 -13.78 10.66 -15.32
CA ILE A 118 -13.39 11.65 -14.32
C ILE A 118 -12.26 12.54 -14.88
N PRO A 119 -11.97 13.70 -14.25
CA PRO A 119 -10.87 14.55 -14.67
C PRO A 119 -9.52 13.83 -14.68
N MET A 120 -8.70 14.14 -15.69
CA MET A 120 -7.38 13.54 -15.90
C MET A 120 -6.43 13.73 -14.71
N GLU A 121 -6.59 14.79 -13.93
CA GLU A 121 -5.82 15.00 -12.70
C GLU A 121 -5.99 13.86 -11.69
N PHE A 122 -7.18 13.29 -11.54
CA PHE A 122 -7.42 12.15 -10.65
C PHE A 122 -6.89 10.85 -11.25
N LEU A 123 -7.12 10.63 -12.55
CA LEU A 123 -6.59 9.45 -13.24
C LEU A 123 -5.06 9.40 -13.23
N SER A 124 -4.41 10.56 -13.35
CA SER A 124 -2.94 10.66 -13.30
C SER A 124 -2.38 10.19 -11.96
N ARG A 125 -3.11 10.37 -10.86
CA ARG A 125 -2.70 9.85 -9.53
C ARG A 125 -2.73 8.34 -9.51
N ILE A 126 -3.77 7.72 -10.07
CA ILE A 126 -3.89 6.25 -10.17
C ILE A 126 -2.77 5.70 -11.05
N LEU A 127 -2.55 6.28 -12.23
CA LEU A 127 -1.48 5.88 -13.13
C LEU A 127 -0.09 6.02 -12.49
N ASN A 128 0.17 7.12 -11.79
CA ASN A 128 1.45 7.35 -11.15
C ASN A 128 1.69 6.40 -9.96
N LEU A 129 0.64 5.95 -9.25
CA LEU A 129 0.77 4.88 -8.25
C LEU A 129 1.17 3.55 -8.91
N ALA A 130 0.56 3.17 -10.02
CA ALA A 130 0.95 1.97 -10.76
C ALA A 130 2.41 2.03 -11.24
N ARG A 131 2.84 3.19 -11.76
CA ARG A 131 4.25 3.44 -12.13
C ARG A 131 5.20 3.37 -10.94
N LEU A 132 4.80 3.91 -9.79
CA LEU A 132 5.61 3.86 -8.58
C LEU A 132 5.85 2.41 -8.14
N VAL A 133 4.82 1.56 -8.18
CA VAL A 133 4.96 0.12 -7.89
C VAL A 133 5.92 -0.54 -8.88
N ASP A 134 5.75 -0.30 -10.18
CA ASP A 134 6.61 -0.87 -11.23
C ASP A 134 8.08 -0.47 -11.07
N VAL A 135 8.35 0.80 -10.74
CA VAL A 135 9.72 1.30 -10.48
C VAL A 135 10.28 0.72 -9.19
N THR A 136 9.51 0.73 -8.11
CA THR A 136 9.97 0.31 -6.77
C THR A 136 10.28 -1.18 -6.70
N TYR A 137 9.47 -2.00 -7.39
CA TYR A 137 9.61 -3.47 -7.37
C TYR A 137 10.23 -4.03 -8.66
N LYS A 138 10.95 -3.17 -9.39
CA LYS A 138 11.59 -3.54 -10.63
C LYS A 138 12.54 -4.72 -10.43
N HIS A 139 12.63 -5.58 -11.44
CA HIS A 139 13.47 -6.79 -11.40
C HIS A 139 13.10 -7.81 -10.30
N ASN A 140 11.87 -7.74 -9.77
CA ASN A 140 11.40 -8.55 -8.64
C ASN A 140 12.23 -8.35 -7.36
N GLU A 141 12.80 -7.16 -7.18
CA GLU A 141 13.50 -6.77 -5.95
C GLU A 141 12.58 -5.91 -5.07
N ASP A 142 12.69 -6.02 -3.75
CA ASP A 142 12.01 -5.13 -2.81
C ASP A 142 12.83 -3.85 -2.63
N GLY A 143 12.68 -2.93 -3.59
CA GLY A 143 13.38 -1.64 -3.58
C GLY A 143 12.88 -0.66 -2.53
N TYR A 144 11.77 -0.94 -1.84
CA TYR A 144 11.32 -0.12 -0.71
C TYR A 144 12.10 -0.45 0.57
N THR A 145 12.20 -1.75 0.88
CA THR A 145 12.94 -2.21 2.07
C THR A 145 14.46 -2.19 1.85
N HIS A 146 14.91 -2.48 0.62
CA HIS A 146 16.33 -2.51 0.23
C HIS A 146 16.57 -1.46 -0.88
N PRO A 147 16.66 -0.17 -0.52
CA PRO A 147 16.64 0.92 -1.49
C PRO A 147 17.92 1.05 -2.31
N GLU A 148 19.02 0.44 -1.91
CA GLU A 148 20.38 0.72 -2.40
C GLU A 148 20.51 0.52 -3.90
N LYS A 149 19.77 -0.45 -4.45
CA LYS A 149 19.84 -0.82 -5.88
C LYS A 149 18.80 -0.11 -6.75
N VAL A 150 17.70 0.34 -6.17
CA VAL A 150 16.52 0.80 -6.92
C VAL A 150 16.19 2.24 -6.57
N ILE A 151 15.79 2.52 -5.33
CA ILE A 151 15.26 3.83 -4.94
C ILE A 151 16.37 4.85 -4.62
N GLU A 152 17.48 4.43 -4.02
CA GLU A 152 18.57 5.34 -3.65
C GLU A 152 19.16 6.09 -4.84
N PRO A 153 19.51 5.45 -5.99
CA PRO A 153 19.98 6.17 -7.17
C PRO A 153 18.96 7.20 -7.69
N HIS A 154 17.66 6.88 -7.60
CA HIS A 154 16.59 7.80 -7.99
C HIS A 154 16.50 8.99 -7.04
N ILE A 155 16.63 8.80 -5.72
CA ILE A 155 16.65 9.90 -4.75
C ILE A 155 17.82 10.83 -5.02
N ILE A 156 19.03 10.29 -5.22
CA ILE A 156 20.22 11.08 -5.50
C ILE A 156 19.99 11.94 -6.76
N ALA A 157 19.55 11.33 -7.86
CA ALA A 157 19.36 12.02 -9.12
C ALA A 157 18.23 13.08 -9.10
N MET A 158 17.20 12.90 -8.27
CA MET A 158 16.03 13.79 -8.24
C MET A 158 16.09 14.88 -7.18
N VAL A 159 16.74 14.61 -6.04
CA VAL A 159 16.64 15.44 -4.83
C VAL A 159 18.00 15.92 -4.33
N VAL A 160 19.10 15.28 -4.73
CA VAL A 160 20.46 15.65 -4.29
C VAL A 160 21.22 16.35 -5.39
N ASP A 161 21.33 15.71 -6.55
CA ASP A 161 22.10 16.22 -7.68
C ASP A 161 21.26 17.22 -8.49
N SER A 162 21.85 18.38 -8.76
CA SER A 162 21.29 19.32 -9.72
C SER A 162 21.74 18.96 -11.13
N PHE A 163 20.87 19.22 -12.12
CA PHE A 163 21.28 19.17 -13.52
C PHE A 163 22.34 20.24 -13.76
N LYS A 164 23.51 19.83 -14.26
CA LYS A 164 24.53 20.78 -14.72
C LYS A 164 23.99 21.51 -15.94
N ILE A 165 23.88 22.83 -15.82
CA ILE A 165 23.44 23.75 -16.88
C ILE A 165 24.64 24.12 -17.75
#